data_AF-A0A0F9BGF6-F1
#
_entry.id   AF-A0A0F9BGF6-F1
#
_cell.length_a   1.000
_cell.length_b   1.000
_cell.length_c   1.000
_cell.angle_alpha   90.00
_cell.angle_beta   90.00
_cell.angle_gamma   90.00
#
_symmetry.space_group_name_H-M   'P 1'
#
loop_
_entity.id
_entity.type
_entity.pdbx_description
1 polymer ?
#
loop_
_entity_poly.entity_id
_entity_poly.type
_entity_poly.pdbx_seq_one_letter_code
_entity_poly.pdbx_strand_id
1 'polypeptide(L)'
;MIHAQNNKVLRVVSPEAIKDDGSYTSQAVDAIGADYVEIYAHLGATDIAMTALKIQECATSGGSYTDVTGLVYGTSTNVAGSTSDLPAAGDDNKFFKFEIDMRYRERYLK
;
A
#
# COMPACT_ATOMS: atom_id res chain seq x y z
N MET A 1 -6.61 1.72 -22.16
CA MET A 1 -5.35 0.96 -22.29
C MET A 1 -4.28 1.74 -21.55
N ILE A 2 -3.66 1.17 -20.52
CA ILE A 2 -2.57 1.84 -19.79
C ILE A 2 -1.31 1.72 -20.65
N HIS A 3 -0.64 2.84 -20.92
CA HIS A 3 0.57 2.85 -21.72
C HIS A 3 1.76 2.38 -20.87
N ALA A 4 2.00 1.05 -20.82
CA ALA A 4 2.94 0.42 -19.90
C ALA A 4 4.38 0.97 -19.92
N GLN A 5 4.80 1.62 -21.02
CA GLN A 5 6.12 2.25 -21.15
C GLN A 5 6.22 3.64 -20.49
N ASN A 6 5.10 4.28 -20.14
CA ASN A 6 5.08 5.55 -19.42
C ASN A 6 4.84 5.29 -17.93
N ASN A 7 5.80 4.62 -17.28
CA ASN A 7 5.74 4.33 -15.87
C ASN A 7 6.86 5.05 -15.11
N LYS A 8 6.63 5.24 -13.80
CA LYS A 8 7.62 5.78 -12.88
C LYS A 8 7.67 4.85 -11.67
N VAL A 9 8.84 4.33 -11.39
CA VAL A 9 9.06 3.46 -10.22
C VAL A 9 9.60 4.32 -9.09
N LEU A 10 8.95 4.24 -7.94
CA LEU A 10 9.30 5.00 -6.74
C LEU A 10 9.43 4.05 -5.55
N ARG A 11 10.35 4.37 -4.65
CA ARG A 11 10.47 3.72 -3.36
C ARG A 11 9.55 4.41 -2.36
N VAL A 12 8.62 3.67 -1.78
CA VAL A 12 7.66 4.19 -0.79
C VAL A 12 8.18 4.01 0.63
N VAL A 13 8.62 2.80 0.97
CA VAL A 13 9.23 2.46 2.27
C VAL A 13 10.67 2.05 2.01
N SER A 14 11.60 2.54 2.83
CA SER A 14 13.01 2.13 2.72
C SER A 14 13.22 0.79 3.43
N PRO A 15 14.18 -0.04 3.01
CA PRO A 15 14.61 -1.18 3.81
C PRO A 15 15.04 -0.70 5.20
N GLU A 16 14.47 -1.30 6.23
CA GLU A 16 14.69 -0.97 7.64
C GLU A 16 14.93 -2.26 8.44
N ALA A 17 15.50 -2.13 9.64
CA ALA A 17 15.59 -3.26 10.57
C ALA A 17 14.18 -3.68 11.04
N ILE A 18 14.08 -4.93 11.50
CA ILE A 18 12.85 -5.45 12.11
C ILE A 18 12.46 -4.54 13.27
N LYS A 19 11.20 -4.12 13.30
CA LYS A 19 10.62 -3.31 14.37
C LYS A 19 9.81 -4.17 15.33
N ASP A 20 9.92 -3.88 16.61
CA ASP A 20 9.07 -4.43 17.66
C ASP A 20 7.80 -3.57 17.79
N ASP A 21 6.66 -4.12 17.35
CA ASP A 21 5.33 -3.47 17.33
C ASP A 21 5.31 -2.02 16.78
N GLY A 22 6.26 -1.72 15.89
CA GLY A 22 6.49 -0.38 15.37
C GLY A 22 5.95 -0.21 13.95
N SER A 23 5.30 0.92 13.68
CA SER A 23 4.91 1.28 12.31
C SER A 23 6.12 1.67 11.45
N TYR A 24 6.09 1.28 10.17
CA TYR A 24 7.03 1.77 9.17
C TYR A 24 6.65 3.16 8.70
N THR A 25 7.64 3.99 8.38
CA THR A 25 7.40 5.33 7.83
C THR A 25 7.40 5.26 6.32
N SER A 26 6.23 5.50 5.70
CA SER A 26 6.12 5.61 4.24
C SER A 26 6.33 7.04 3.76
N GLN A 27 7.00 7.17 2.61
CA GLN A 27 7.05 8.40 1.84
C GLN A 27 5.78 8.57 1.04
N ALA A 28 5.26 9.79 1.00
CA ALA A 28 4.12 10.14 0.16
C ALA A 28 4.51 10.07 -1.33
N VAL A 29 3.70 9.34 -2.10
CA VAL A 29 3.78 9.27 -3.56
C VAL A 29 2.82 10.30 -4.14
N ASP A 30 3.36 11.29 -4.85
CA ASP A 30 2.57 12.20 -5.67
C ASP A 30 2.15 11.49 -6.97
N ALA A 31 0.86 11.17 -7.06
CA ALA A 31 0.28 10.44 -8.18
C ALA A 31 -0.36 11.36 -9.24
N ILE A 32 0.04 12.64 -9.29
CA ILE A 32 -0.46 13.56 -10.32
C ILE A 32 -0.23 13.03 -11.73
N GLY A 33 -1.31 13.02 -12.52
CA GLY A 33 -1.30 12.56 -13.91
C GLY A 33 -1.17 11.05 -14.08
N ALA A 34 -1.20 10.26 -12.99
CA ALA A 34 -1.30 8.81 -13.08
C ALA A 34 -2.77 8.39 -13.22
N ASP A 35 -3.05 7.50 -14.18
CA ASP A 35 -4.36 6.85 -14.28
C ASP A 35 -4.47 5.63 -13.36
N TYR A 36 -3.33 5.02 -13.03
CA TYR A 36 -3.26 3.76 -12.28
C TYR A 36 -1.94 3.66 -11.52
N VAL A 37 -1.99 3.11 -10.31
CA VAL A 37 -0.83 2.89 -9.44
C VAL A 37 -0.82 1.46 -8.94
N GLU A 38 0.36 0.83 -8.99
CA GLU A 38 0.62 -0.45 -8.35
C GLU A 38 1.63 -0.26 -7.23
N ILE A 39 1.31 -0.75 -6.03
CA ILE A 39 2.22 -0.74 -4.89
C ILE A 39 2.49 -2.18 -4.50
N TYR A 40 3.77 -2.56 -4.51
CA TYR A 40 4.25 -3.86 -4.09
C TYR A 40 4.94 -3.71 -2.74
N ALA A 41 4.30 -4.21 -1.69
CA ALA A 41 4.90 -4.34 -0.37
C ALA A 41 5.63 -5.69 -0.29
N HIS A 42 6.97 -5.64 -0.29
CA HIS A 42 7.80 -6.80 -0.01
C HIS A 42 7.96 -6.95 1.49
N LEU A 43 7.44 -8.04 2.04
CA LEU A 43 7.61 -8.37 3.44
C LEU A 43 8.94 -9.07 3.62
N GLY A 44 9.81 -8.50 4.47
CA GLY A 44 11.07 -9.13 4.86
C GLY A 44 10.81 -10.32 5.79
N ALA A 45 11.21 -10.18 7.05
CA ALA A 45 10.90 -11.13 8.10
C ALA A 45 9.94 -10.49 9.13
N THR A 46 9.01 -11.29 9.65
CA THR A 46 8.15 -10.89 10.76
C THR A 46 8.01 -12.03 11.77
N ASP A 47 8.02 -11.70 13.07
CA ASP A 47 7.86 -12.71 14.14
C ASP A 47 6.37 -13.02 14.41
N ILE A 48 5.50 -12.05 14.13
CA ILE A 48 4.04 -12.16 14.32
C ILE A 48 3.30 -11.60 13.11
N ALA A 49 1.98 -11.88 13.02
CA ALA A 49 1.14 -11.27 12.00
C ALA A 49 1.13 -9.74 12.12
N MET A 50 1.19 -9.07 10.96
CA MET A 50 1.09 -7.62 10.89
C MET A 50 -0.26 -7.16 11.44
N THR A 51 -0.25 -6.08 12.23
CA THR A 51 -1.48 -5.47 12.74
C THR A 51 -2.22 -4.65 11.70
N ALA A 52 -1.50 -4.11 10.71
CA ALA A 52 -2.08 -3.38 9.58
C ALA A 52 -1.19 -3.41 8.34
N LEU A 53 -1.80 -3.61 7.18
CA LEU A 53 -1.21 -3.33 5.87
C LEU A 53 -2.30 -2.66 5.00
N LYS A 54 -2.10 -1.39 4.66
CA LYS A 54 -3.14 -0.56 4.03
C LYS A 54 -2.54 0.58 3.24
N ILE A 55 -3.33 1.11 2.30
CA ILE A 55 -3.03 2.36 1.60
C ILE A 55 -3.79 3.49 2.26
N GLN A 56 -3.10 4.63 2.44
CA GLN A 56 -3.73 5.87 2.86
C GLN A 56 -3.57 6.94 1.80
N GLU A 57 -4.55 7.85 1.72
CA GLU A 57 -4.54 8.94 0.74
C GLU A 57 -4.73 10.32 1.38
N CYS A 58 -4.28 11.36 0.69
CA CYS A 58 -4.39 12.74 1.12
C CYS A 58 -4.47 13.71 -0.08
N ALA A 59 -5.29 14.75 0.04
CA ALA A 59 -5.43 15.79 -0.99
C ALA A 59 -4.20 16.73 -1.09
N THR A 60 -3.52 16.97 0.03
CA THR A 60 -2.46 17.98 0.17
C THR A 60 -1.13 17.37 0.58
N SER A 61 -0.03 17.93 0.02
CA SER A 61 1.31 17.50 0.38
C SER A 61 1.57 17.75 1.87
N GLY A 62 1.93 16.70 2.61
CA GLY A 62 2.16 16.78 4.06
C GLY A 62 0.89 16.95 4.90
N GLY A 63 -0.29 16.73 4.32
CA GLY A 63 -1.56 16.79 5.05
C GLY A 63 -1.85 15.54 5.89
N SER A 64 -3.10 15.45 6.36
CA SER A 64 -3.60 14.29 7.11
C SER A 64 -4.04 13.19 6.15
N TYR A 65 -3.53 11.98 6.38
CA TYR A 65 -3.83 10.81 5.55
C TYR A 65 -4.98 10.01 6.14
N THR A 66 -5.88 9.54 5.29
CA THR A 66 -7.01 8.68 5.65
C THR A 66 -6.92 7.35 4.92
N ASP A 67 -7.39 6.29 5.57
CA ASP A 67 -7.40 4.96 4.98
C ASP A 67 -8.28 4.92 3.73
N VAL A 68 -7.77 4.27 2.68
CA VAL A 68 -8.52 4.09 1.46
C VAL A 68 -9.43 2.87 1.60
N THR A 69 -10.74 3.09 1.61
CA THR A 69 -11.73 2.00 1.57
C THR A 69 -11.51 1.13 0.34
N GLY A 70 -11.39 -0.19 0.55
CA GLY A 70 -11.09 -1.16 -0.50
C GLY A 70 -9.61 -1.56 -0.57
N LEU A 71 -8.70 -0.83 0.10
CA LEU A 71 -7.25 -1.06 0.07
C LEU A 71 -6.67 -1.31 1.48
N VAL A 72 -7.42 -2.04 2.32
CA VAL A 72 -7.00 -2.45 3.67
C VAL A 72 -7.00 -3.98 3.74
N TYR A 73 -5.82 -4.59 3.85
CA TYR A 73 -5.72 -6.05 4.05
C TYR A 73 -6.39 -6.47 5.36
N GLY A 74 -7.03 -7.65 5.38
CA GLY A 74 -7.76 -8.14 6.55
C GLY A 74 -9.14 -7.53 6.76
N THR A 75 -9.51 -6.48 6.02
CA THR A 75 -10.75 -5.70 6.27
C THR A 75 -11.54 -5.40 5.01
N SER A 76 -10.89 -5.01 3.93
CA SER A 76 -11.57 -4.66 2.68
C SER A 76 -12.10 -5.91 1.97
N THR A 77 -13.37 -5.90 1.61
CA THR A 77 -13.98 -6.98 0.82
C THR A 77 -13.58 -6.87 -0.64
N ASN A 78 -13.25 -8.02 -1.24
CA ASN A 78 -13.06 -8.13 -2.67
C ASN A 78 -14.42 -8.22 -3.39
N VAL A 79 -14.38 -8.34 -4.72
CA VAL A 79 -15.57 -8.46 -5.58
C VAL A 79 -16.43 -9.71 -5.28
N ALA A 80 -15.86 -10.72 -4.61
CA ALA A 80 -16.56 -11.93 -4.19
C ALA A 80 -17.10 -11.85 -2.75
N GLY A 81 -16.93 -10.70 -2.07
CA GLY A 81 -17.43 -10.47 -0.72
C GLY A 81 -16.57 -11.05 0.40
N SER A 82 -15.42 -11.67 0.10
CA SER A 82 -14.46 -12.13 1.11
C SER A 82 -13.38 -11.07 1.36
N THR A 83 -12.73 -11.11 2.52
CA THR A 83 -11.54 -10.30 2.81
C THR A 83 -10.27 -11.05 2.47
N SER A 84 -9.17 -10.32 2.23
CA SER A 84 -7.83 -10.91 2.25
C SER A 84 -7.39 -11.19 3.69
N ASP A 85 -6.43 -12.09 3.87
CA ASP A 85 -5.75 -12.26 5.15
C ASP A 85 -4.66 -11.20 5.35
N LEU A 86 -4.43 -10.76 6.58
CA LEU A 86 -3.26 -9.96 6.92
C LEU A 86 -1.99 -10.81 6.81
N PRO A 87 -0.85 -10.22 6.39
CA PRO A 87 0.42 -10.94 6.36
C PRO A 87 0.77 -11.53 7.73
N ALA A 88 1.03 -12.83 7.77
CA ALA A 88 1.36 -13.59 8.96
C ALA A 88 2.87 -13.86 9.10
N ALA A 89 3.29 -14.40 10.25
CA ALA A 89 4.69 -14.81 10.50
C ALA A 89 5.21 -15.86 9.49
N GLY A 90 4.33 -16.59 8.81
CA GLY A 90 4.70 -17.54 7.75
C GLY A 90 4.83 -16.93 6.35
N ASP A 91 4.63 -15.62 6.21
CA ASP A 91 4.60 -14.92 4.92
C ASP A 91 5.90 -14.19 4.57
N ASP A 92 7.00 -14.55 5.24
CA ASP A 92 8.32 -13.99 4.99
C ASP A 92 8.70 -14.07 3.50
N ASN A 93 9.30 -13.00 2.99
CA ASN A 93 9.74 -12.81 1.60
C ASN A 93 8.62 -12.84 0.54
N LYS A 94 7.34 -12.72 0.95
CA LYS A 94 6.23 -12.58 0.02
C LYS A 94 6.01 -11.13 -0.40
N PHE A 95 5.37 -10.97 -1.55
CA PHE A 95 4.92 -9.69 -2.07
C PHE A 95 3.41 -9.56 -1.92
N PHE A 96 3.00 -8.42 -1.41
CA PHE A 96 1.59 -8.02 -1.29
C PHE A 96 1.36 -6.84 -2.24
N LYS A 97 0.32 -6.94 -3.06
CA LYS A 97 0.08 -5.99 -4.15
C LYS A 97 -1.20 -5.20 -3.90
N PHE A 98 -1.10 -3.89 -4.08
CA PHE A 98 -2.24 -3.01 -4.25
C PHE A 98 -2.35 -2.55 -5.69
N GLU A 99 -3.58 -2.53 -6.18
CA GLU A 99 -3.97 -2.18 -7.53
C GLU A 99 -4.98 -1.04 -7.44
N ILE A 100 -4.58 0.15 -7.88
CA ILE A 100 -5.29 1.39 -7.55
C ILE A 100 -5.65 2.15 -8.81
N ASP A 101 -6.95 2.28 -9.08
CA ASP A 101 -7.48 3.22 -10.07
C ASP A 101 -7.52 4.63 -9.49
N MET A 102 -6.83 5.58 -10.14
CA MET A 102 -6.64 6.93 -9.62
C MET A 102 -7.78 7.90 -9.91
N ARG A 103 -8.77 7.51 -10.74
CA ARG A 103 -9.84 8.41 -11.22
C ARG A 103 -10.74 9.00 -10.11
N TYR A 104 -10.79 8.35 -8.95
CA TYR A 104 -11.57 8.78 -7.78
C TYR A 104 -10.73 8.74 -6.50
N ARG A 105 -9.42 8.98 -6.63
CA ARG A 105 -8.47 8.95 -5.52
C ARG A 105 -7.90 10.33 -5.27
N GLU A 106 -7.46 10.53 -4.04
CA GLU A 106 -6.72 11.72 -3.68
C GLU A 106 -5.29 11.65 -4.26
N ARG A 107 -4.67 12.81 -4.41
CA ARG A 107 -3.41 12.94 -5.15
C ARG A 107 -2.22 12.21 -4.51
N TYR A 108 -2.13 12.20 -3.18
CA TYR A 108 -0.97 11.66 -2.47
C TYR A 108 -1.30 10.33 -1.81
N LEU A 109 -0.52 9.28 -2.10
CA LEU A 109 -0.68 7.93 -1.56
C LEU A 109 0.49 7.56 -0.65
N LYS A 110 0.26 6.71 0.37
CA LYS A 110 1.35 6.15 1.20
C LYS A 110 0.97 4.83 1.88
#